data_AF-E4Y2Q7-F1
#
_entry.id   AF-E4Y2Q7-F1
#
_cell.length_a   1.000
_cell.length_b   1.000
_cell.length_c   1.000
_cell.angle_alpha   90.00
_cell.angle_beta   90.00
_cell.angle_gamma   90.00
#
_symmetry.space_group_name_H-M   'P 1'
#
loop_
_entity.id
_entity.type
_entity.pdbx_description
1 polymer ?
#
loop_
_entity_poly.entity_id
_entity_poly.type
_entity_poly.pdbx_seq_one_letter_code
_entity_poly.pdbx_strand_id
1 'polypeptide(L)'
;MKKRCKDPTIDTVRGELDSFIKKFTNFFPIKQPVNEDRNSCAICMEKYDDKKCIECTLLCGHRSCFECLNKLPNKQCPMCQKAFTNDQIIKLF
;
A
#
# COMPACT_ATOMS: atom_id res chain seq x y z
N MET A 1 20.59 -33.95 12.26
CA MET A 1 20.49 -33.41 10.88
C MET A 1 19.05 -33.56 10.40
N LYS A 2 18.25 -32.49 10.32
CA LYS A 2 16.85 -32.55 9.88
C LYS A 2 16.80 -32.67 8.35
N LYS A 3 16.37 -33.82 7.83
CA LYS A 3 16.17 -34.04 6.39
C LYS A 3 14.99 -33.17 5.92
N ARG A 4 15.25 -32.19 5.05
CA ARG A 4 14.20 -31.44 4.33
C ARG A 4 13.65 -32.38 3.25
N CYS A 5 12.43 -32.88 3.42
CA CYS A 5 11.71 -33.51 2.32
C CYS A 5 11.36 -32.41 1.32
N LYS A 6 11.91 -32.49 0.10
CA LYS A 6 11.48 -31.66 -1.02
C LYS A 6 10.13 -32.19 -1.46
N ASP A 7 9.08 -31.53 -1.03
CA ASP A 7 7.72 -31.88 -1.46
C ASP A 7 7.50 -31.33 -2.88
N PRO A 8 7.30 -32.20 -3.89
CA PRO A 8 7.20 -31.78 -5.29
C PRO A 8 5.99 -30.91 -5.57
N THR A 9 4.97 -30.89 -4.69
CA THR A 9 3.78 -30.06 -4.86
C THR A 9 4.08 -28.57 -4.61
N ILE A 10 5.04 -28.25 -3.74
CA ILE A 10 5.41 -26.87 -3.40
C ILE A 10 6.07 -26.15 -4.58
N ASP A 11 6.93 -26.85 -5.35
CA ASP A 11 7.56 -26.29 -6.54
C ASP A 11 6.55 -26.03 -7.67
N THR A 12 5.54 -26.89 -7.82
CA THR A 12 4.45 -26.69 -8.80
C THR A 12 3.58 -25.49 -8.43
N VAL A 13 3.16 -25.38 -7.16
CA VAL A 13 2.36 -24.25 -6.68
C VAL A 13 3.12 -22.92 -6.80
N ARG A 14 4.45 -22.95 -6.60
CA ARG A 14 5.29 -21.76 -6.79
C ARG A 14 5.30 -21.28 -8.24
N GLY A 15 5.43 -22.20 -9.19
CA GLY A 15 5.40 -21.88 -10.62
C GLY A 15 4.05 -21.31 -11.09
N GLU A 16 2.94 -21.83 -10.57
CA GLU A 16 1.61 -21.29 -10.89
C GLU A 16 1.41 -19.87 -10.35
N LEU A 17 1.88 -19.60 -9.12
CA LEU A 17 1.82 -18.27 -8.51
C LEU A 17 2.67 -17.25 -9.29
N ASP A 18 3.89 -17.61 -9.67
CA ASP A 18 4.79 -16.75 -10.46
C ASP A 18 4.17 -16.40 -11.82
N SER A 19 3.54 -17.38 -12.49
CA SER A 19 2.84 -17.19 -13.77
C SER A 19 1.64 -16.25 -13.63
N PHE A 20 0.85 -16.41 -12.56
CA PHE A 20 -0.28 -15.55 -12.25
C PHE A 20 0.14 -14.10 -11.97
N ILE A 21 1.18 -13.91 -11.15
CA ILE A 21 1.73 -12.58 -10.83
C ILE A 21 2.23 -11.90 -12.11
N LYS A 22 3.01 -12.59 -12.96
CA LYS A 22 3.52 -12.04 -14.22
C LYS A 22 2.41 -11.63 -15.19
N LYS A 23 1.29 -12.36 -15.21
CA LYS A 23 0.11 -12.00 -16.02
C LYS A 23 -0.54 -10.71 -15.50
N PHE A 24 -0.56 -10.52 -14.18
CA PHE A 24 -1.13 -9.33 -13.54
C PHE A 24 -0.24 -8.09 -13.62
N THR A 25 1.09 -8.23 -13.61
CA THR A 25 2.03 -7.09 -13.71
C THR A 25 1.96 -6.35 -15.05
N ASN A 26 1.49 -7.01 -16.11
CA ASN A 26 1.25 -6.39 -17.42
C ASN A 26 -0.05 -5.58 -17.45
N PHE A 27 -1.01 -5.90 -16.57
CA PHE A 27 -2.32 -5.27 -16.50
C PHE A 27 -2.32 -4.02 -15.62
N PHE A 28 -1.51 -4.05 -14.57
CA PHE A 28 -1.21 -2.91 -13.73
C PHE A 28 0.29 -2.69 -13.84
N PRO A 29 0.80 -1.68 -14.57
CA PRO A 29 2.22 -1.39 -14.54
C PRO A 29 2.58 -1.08 -13.10
N ILE A 30 3.18 -2.05 -12.41
CA ILE A 30 3.71 -1.89 -11.05
C ILE A 30 4.91 -0.96 -11.22
N LYS A 31 4.64 0.36 -11.25
CA LYS A 31 5.67 1.40 -11.30
C LYS A 31 6.44 1.54 -9.98
N GLN A 32 6.20 0.67 -9.01
CA GLN A 32 6.69 0.84 -7.66
C GLN A 32 7.70 -0.27 -7.34
N PRO A 33 8.96 0.05 -7.03
CA PRO A 33 9.88 -0.95 -6.51
C PRO A 33 9.25 -1.61 -5.27
N VAL A 34 9.45 -2.92 -5.13
CA VAL A 34 8.97 -3.77 -4.02
C VAL A 34 9.57 -3.38 -2.65
N ASN A 35 10.26 -2.23 -2.58
CA ASN A 35 10.97 -1.71 -1.41
C ASN A 35 10.58 -0.26 -1.11
N GLU A 36 9.29 0.05 -1.08
CA GLU A 36 8.82 1.27 -0.41
C GLU A 36 8.08 0.79 0.84
N ASP A 37 8.58 1.17 2.01
CA ASP A 37 7.96 0.90 3.30
C ASP A 37 6.50 1.36 3.25
N ARG A 38 5.58 0.46 2.88
CA ARG A 38 4.13 0.73 2.80
C ARG A 38 3.54 1.15 4.14
N ASN A 39 4.32 1.03 5.19
CA ASN A 39 4.04 1.44 6.54
C ASN A 39 4.49 2.90 6.81
N SER A 40 4.65 3.74 5.78
CA SER A 40 5.02 5.14 5.94
C SER A 40 4.14 6.07 5.09
N CYS A 41 3.97 7.30 5.56
CA CYS A 41 3.19 8.29 4.87
C CYS A 41 3.93 8.86 3.66
N ALA A 42 3.29 8.85 2.48
CA ALA A 42 3.85 9.43 1.26
C ALA A 42 4.09 10.97 1.30
N ILE A 43 3.56 11.68 2.31
CA ILE A 43 3.68 13.14 2.43
C ILE A 43 4.79 13.51 3.42
N CYS A 44 4.74 13.01 4.66
CA CYS A 44 5.74 13.33 5.69
C CYS A 44 6.87 12.29 5.80
N MET A 45 6.77 11.16 5.09
CA MET A 45 7.72 10.03 5.13
C MET A 45 7.89 9.38 6.51
N GLU A 46 7.03 9.72 7.48
CA GLU A 46 7.03 9.10 8.80
C GLU A 46 6.30 7.75 8.78
N LYS A 47 6.77 6.81 9.60
CA LYS A 47 6.11 5.51 9.76
C LYS A 47 4.75 5.66 10.44
N TYR A 48 3.78 4.88 10.00
CA TYR A 48 2.45 4.85 10.61
C TYR A 48 2.51 4.26 12.02
N ASP A 49 1.76 4.88 12.93
CA ASP A 49 1.67 4.52 14.33
C ASP A 49 0.30 4.93 14.90
N ASP A 50 -0.12 4.29 15.99
CA ASP A 50 -1.46 4.49 16.57
C ASP A 50 -1.63 5.84 17.30
N LYS A 51 -0.59 6.67 17.40
CA LYS A 51 -0.59 7.87 18.25
C LYS A 51 -0.45 9.17 17.48
N LYS A 52 0.49 9.25 16.55
CA LYS A 52 0.88 10.44 15.81
C LYS A 52 0.61 10.28 14.31
N CYS A 53 1.13 9.23 13.71
CA CYS A 53 0.99 8.99 12.28
C CYS A 53 -0.13 7.97 12.00
N ILE A 54 -1.38 8.35 12.26
CA ILE A 54 -2.54 7.48 12.02
C ILE A 54 -2.71 7.28 10.51
N GLU A 55 -2.60 6.04 10.04
CA GLU A 55 -2.82 5.69 8.64
C GLU A 55 -4.27 5.97 8.25
N CYS A 56 -4.46 6.77 7.21
CA CYS A 56 -5.76 7.07 6.64
C CYS A 56 -5.78 6.74 5.16
N THR A 57 -6.96 6.38 4.66
CA THR A 57 -7.23 6.24 3.24
C THR A 57 -8.37 7.17 2.82
N LEU A 58 -8.26 7.69 1.60
CA LEU A 58 -9.33 8.42 0.94
C LEU A 58 -10.14 7.48 0.05
N LEU A 59 -11.35 7.89 -0.36
CA LEU A 59 -12.16 7.14 -1.33
C LEU A 59 -11.46 6.93 -2.69
N CYS A 60 -10.46 7.75 -3.00
CA CYS A 60 -9.62 7.56 -4.18
C CYS A 60 -8.62 6.40 -4.07
N GLY A 61 -8.52 5.75 -2.90
CA GLY A 61 -7.65 4.61 -2.63
C GLY A 61 -6.21 4.96 -2.22
N HIS A 62 -5.85 6.25 -2.22
CA HIS A 62 -4.52 6.69 -1.78
C HIS A 62 -4.47 6.83 -0.25
N ARG A 63 -3.29 6.56 0.30
CA ARG A 63 -3.03 6.52 1.74
C ARG A 63 -2.13 7.65 2.18
N SER A 64 -2.38 8.20 3.35
CA SER A 64 -1.61 9.30 3.94
C SER A 64 -1.94 9.40 5.43
N CYS A 65 -1.10 10.09 6.20
CA CYS A 65 -1.35 10.29 7.62
C CYS A 65 -2.53 11.27 7.83
N PHE A 66 -3.32 11.07 8.90
CA PHE A 66 -4.46 11.96 9.22
C PHE A 66 -4.04 13.43 9.28
N GLU A 67 -2.94 13.72 9.98
CA GLU A 67 -2.38 15.06 10.13
C GLU A 67 -2.05 15.71 8.79
N CYS A 68 -1.47 14.91 7.87
CA CYS A 68 -1.07 15.35 6.55
C CYS A 68 -2.29 15.73 5.72
N LEU A 69 -3.32 14.89 5.71
CA LEU A 69 -4.59 15.15 5.01
C LEU A 69 -5.34 16.33 5.62
N ASN A 70 -5.25 16.52 6.94
CA ASN A 70 -5.93 17.61 7.61
C ASN A 70 -5.27 18.97 7.32
N LYS A 71 -3.93 19.01 7.23
CA LYS A 71 -3.13 20.21 6.92
C LYS A 71 -3.18 20.65 5.44
N LEU A 72 -3.72 19.82 4.54
CA LEU A 72 -3.83 20.18 3.13
C LEU A 72 -4.80 21.36 2.92
N PRO A 73 -4.37 22.47 2.29
CA PRO A 73 -5.18 23.67 2.14
C PRO A 73 -6.38 23.47 1.20
N ASN A 74 -6.21 22.71 0.12
CA ASN A 74 -7.21 22.55 -0.93
C ASN A 74 -8.02 21.25 -0.85
N LYS A 75 -7.84 20.45 0.22
CA LYS A 75 -8.48 19.13 0.39
C LYS A 75 -8.53 18.30 -0.89
N GLN A 76 -7.38 18.23 -1.57
CA GLN A 76 -7.16 17.46 -2.79
C GLN A 76 -6.11 16.40 -2.53
N CYS A 77 -6.35 15.18 -3.01
CA CYS A 77 -5.40 14.10 -2.86
C CYS A 77 -4.08 14.44 -3.56
N PRO A 78 -2.91 14.36 -2.89
CA PRO A 78 -1.63 14.71 -3.52
C PRO A 78 -1.21 13.76 -4.65
N MET A 79 -1.76 12.54 -4.69
CA MET A 79 -1.40 11.53 -5.69
C MET A 79 -2.26 11.62 -6.96
N CYS A 80 -3.53 11.97 -6.83
CA CYS A 80 -4.48 11.95 -7.95
C CYS A 80 -5.32 13.21 -8.11
N GLN A 81 -5.10 14.22 -7.26
CA GLN A 81 -5.76 15.54 -7.30
C GLN A 81 -7.29 15.50 -7.16
N LYS A 82 -7.87 14.35 -6.84
CA LYS A 82 -9.30 14.26 -6.52
C LYS A 82 -9.59 15.03 -5.24
N ALA A 83 -10.59 15.90 -5.30
CA ALA A 83 -11.12 16.59 -4.13
C ALA A 83 -11.72 15.58 -3.14
N PHE A 84 -11.56 15.86 -1.85
CA PHE A 84 -12.15 15.08 -0.76
C PHE A 84 -12.66 16.01 0.35
N THR A 85 -13.55 15.52 1.19
CA THR A 85 -13.96 16.22 2.43
C THR A 85 -13.36 15.53 3.65
N ASN A 86 -13.35 16.20 4.81
CA ASN A 86 -12.82 15.59 6.04
C ASN A 86 -13.59 14.32 6.44
N ASP A 87 -14.89 14.25 6.16
CA ASP A 87 -15.72 13.05 6.39
C ASP A 87 -15.34 11.85 5.51
N GLN A 88 -14.62 12.10 4.40
CA GLN A 88 -14.13 11.08 3.49
C GLN A 88 -12.73 10.56 3.88
N ILE A 89 -12.17 11.02 4.99
CA ILE A 89 -10.92 10.52 5.55
C ILE A 89 -11.22 9.32 6.44
N ILE A 90 -10.90 8.12 5.96
CA ILE A 90 -11.14 6.87 6.67
C ILE A 90 -9.86 6.49 7.41
N LYS A 91 -9.89 6.49 8.75
CA LYS A 91 -8.80 5.97 9.59
C LYS A 91 -8.80 4.44 9.53
N LEU A 92 -7.62 3.84 9.40
CA LEU A 92 -7.47 2.38 9.28
C LEU A 92 -7.26 1.67 10.63
N PHE A 93 -7.18 2.42 11.74
CA PHE A 93 -6.93 1.93 13.10
C PHE A 93 -7.75 2.70 14.13
#